data_AF-A0A975FXV1-F1
#
_entry.id   AF-A0A975FXV1-F1
#
_cell.length_a   1.000
_cell.length_b   1.000
_cell.length_c   1.000
_cell.angle_alpha   90.00
_cell.angle_beta   90.00
_cell.angle_gamma   90.00
#
_symmetry.space_group_name_H-M   'P 1'
#
loop_
_entity.id
_entity.type
_entity.pdbx_description
1 polymer ?
#
loop_
_entity_poly.entity_id
_entity_poly.type
_entity_poly.pdbx_seq_one_letter_code
_entity_poly.pdbx_strand_id
1 'polypeptide(L)'
;MKTFDLSTPAGRFATYVDYNLNDHAFLRLRFQNAHWLGDRLVRTNQPWPFQLKRWRDKGVRTVINLRGGFDASFYALERDACARLGLKLIDFTVRSRAAPSREQILGARDMFAQLEYPALMHCKSGADRASLMSVLYAHFQLGWPISQAVEQLSFRYLHMKTSKTGVLDHVFATYLSEAEPRGISFLDWVMSDAYDADALTREFHAGWWGNLLADKILRRE
;
A
#
# COMPACT_ATOMS: atom_id res chain seq x y z
N MET A 1 -9.59 14.15 20.54
CA MET A 1 -8.60 13.35 19.78
C MET A 1 -7.55 12.86 20.77
N LYS A 2 -7.15 11.58 20.72
CA LYS A 2 -6.19 11.03 21.70
C LYS A 2 -4.80 11.60 21.37
N THR A 3 -4.20 12.37 22.27
CA THR A 3 -2.89 12.98 22.06
C THR A 3 -1.80 11.98 22.44
N PHE A 4 -0.90 11.67 21.51
CA PHE A 4 0.27 10.82 21.76
C PHE A 4 1.49 11.71 22.05
N ASP A 5 1.70 12.06 23.32
CA ASP A 5 2.88 12.80 23.77
C ASP A 5 4.08 11.87 23.89
N LEU A 6 5.09 12.08 23.05
CA LEU A 6 6.33 11.29 23.03
C LEU A 6 7.49 11.98 23.76
N SER A 7 7.28 13.16 24.33
CA SER A 7 8.29 13.94 25.06
C SER A 7 8.53 13.40 26.48
N THR A 8 7.52 12.76 27.07
CA THR A 8 7.61 12.17 28.41
C THR A 8 7.79 10.64 28.36
N PRO A 9 8.50 10.02 29.32
CA PRO A 9 8.62 8.56 29.40
C PRO A 9 7.25 7.87 29.53
N ALA A 10 6.35 8.43 30.34
CA ALA A 10 5.00 7.89 30.55
C ALA A 10 4.14 7.99 29.27
N GLY A 11 4.17 9.12 28.57
CA GLY A 11 3.44 9.29 27.31
C GLY A 11 3.97 8.38 26.19
N ARG A 12 5.29 8.21 26.10
CA ARG A 12 5.92 7.27 25.18
C ARG A 12 5.53 5.82 25.49
N PHE A 13 5.53 5.43 26.77
CA PHE A 13 5.08 4.11 27.21
C PHE A 13 3.61 3.86 26.83
N ALA A 14 2.71 4.79 27.17
CA ALA A 14 1.29 4.71 26.83
C ALA A 14 1.05 4.61 25.31
N THR A 15 1.85 5.34 24.51
CA THR A 15 1.77 5.28 23.05
C THR A 15 2.19 3.91 22.51
N TYR A 16 3.23 3.29 23.07
CA TYR A 16 3.61 1.92 22.70
C TYR A 16 2.56 0.90 23.13
N VAL A 17 1.93 1.05 24.29
CA VAL A 17 0.82 0.18 24.72
C VAL A 17 -0.34 0.29 23.72
N ASP A 18 -0.74 1.51 23.35
CA ASP A 18 -1.79 1.76 22.35
C ASP A 18 -1.42 1.15 20.99
N TYR A 19 -0.18 1.34 20.52
CA TYR A 19 0.31 0.78 19.27
C TYR A 19 0.23 -0.76 19.26
N ASN A 20 0.59 -1.41 20.37
CA ASN A 20 0.48 -2.87 20.46
C ASN A 20 -0.97 -3.34 20.47
N LEU A 21 -1.83 -2.73 21.28
CA LEU A 21 -3.21 -3.22 21.47
C LEU A 21 -4.13 -2.84 20.32
N ASN A 22 -4.15 -1.56 19.92
CA ASN A 22 -5.07 -1.06 18.88
C ASN A 22 -4.55 -1.38 17.47
N ASP A 23 -3.25 -1.26 17.23
CA ASP A 23 -2.70 -1.58 15.90
C ASP A 23 -2.29 -3.05 15.73
N HIS A 24 -2.29 -3.86 16.80
CA HIS A 24 -1.76 -5.22 16.79
C HIS A 24 -0.30 -5.25 16.34
N ALA A 25 0.49 -4.28 16.83
CA ALA A 25 1.90 -4.12 16.43
C ALA A 25 2.79 -5.28 16.86
N PHE A 26 2.40 -6.02 17.90
CA PHE A 26 3.13 -7.18 18.41
C PHE A 26 3.35 -8.24 17.32
N LEU A 27 2.41 -8.39 16.38
CA LEU A 27 2.54 -9.30 15.21
C LEU A 27 3.73 -8.94 14.31
N ARG A 28 4.20 -7.68 14.37
CA ARG A 28 5.24 -7.13 13.50
C ARG A 28 6.58 -6.89 14.22
N LEU A 29 6.71 -7.35 15.47
CA LEU A 29 7.97 -7.27 16.22
C LEU A 29 9.09 -8.06 15.53
N ARG A 30 8.77 -9.28 15.09
CA ARG A 30 9.71 -10.19 14.42
C ARG A 30 9.40 -10.39 12.94
N PHE A 31 8.12 -10.47 12.58
CA PHE A 31 7.72 -10.70 11.19
C PHE A 31 7.76 -9.41 10.39
N GLN A 32 8.45 -9.44 9.24
CA GLN A 32 8.44 -8.39 8.25
C GLN A 32 8.05 -8.96 6.89
N ASN A 33 7.06 -8.35 6.25
CA ASN A 33 6.68 -8.69 4.87
C ASN A 33 7.55 -7.88 3.89
N ALA A 34 8.87 -7.93 4.08
CA ALA A 34 9.82 -7.06 3.42
C ALA A 34 10.37 -7.69 2.13
N HIS A 35 10.18 -7.01 0.99
CA HIS A 35 10.66 -7.48 -0.31
C HIS A 35 11.24 -6.32 -1.11
N TRP A 36 12.38 -6.53 -1.76
CA TRP A 36 12.94 -5.54 -2.67
C TRP A 36 12.20 -5.55 -4.01
N LEU A 37 12.00 -4.36 -4.55
CA LEU A 37 11.50 -4.09 -5.90
C LEU A 37 12.62 -3.40 -6.67
N GLY A 38 13.25 -4.17 -7.56
CA GLY A 38 14.53 -3.77 -8.14
C GLY A 38 15.60 -3.63 -7.05
N ASP A 39 16.46 -2.64 -7.21
CA ASP A 39 17.64 -2.38 -6.38
C ASP A 39 17.44 -1.26 -5.34
N ARG A 40 16.39 -0.44 -5.50
CA ARG A 40 16.26 0.83 -4.78
C ARG A 40 15.01 0.99 -3.91
N LEU A 41 13.93 0.21 -4.10
CA LEU A 41 12.72 0.31 -3.28
C LEU A 41 12.46 -0.98 -2.52
N VAL A 42 12.21 -0.90 -1.21
CA VAL A 42 11.70 -2.03 -0.42
C VAL A 42 10.23 -1.80 -0.05
N ARG A 43 9.38 -2.79 -0.30
CA ARG A 43 8.00 -2.84 0.24
C ARG A 43 8.01 -3.58 1.57
N THR A 44 7.23 -3.15 2.56
CA THR A 44 7.12 -3.86 3.84
C THR A 44 5.77 -3.64 4.56
N ASN A 45 5.52 -4.39 5.62
CA ASN A 45 4.55 -4.06 6.67
C ASN A 45 5.07 -2.92 7.57
N GLN A 46 4.18 -2.32 8.39
CA GLN A 46 4.50 -1.17 9.24
C GLN A 46 5.77 -1.45 10.06
N PRO A 47 6.86 -0.70 9.85
CA PRO A 47 8.08 -0.91 10.58
C PRO A 47 7.95 -0.37 12.01
N TRP A 48 8.58 -1.08 12.94
CA TRP A 48 8.82 -0.54 14.28
C TRP A 48 9.91 0.53 14.26
N PRO A 49 9.95 1.46 15.24
CA PRO A 49 11.01 2.45 15.36
C PRO A 49 12.44 1.87 15.31
N PHE A 50 12.68 0.71 15.95
CA PHE A 50 13.98 0.06 15.88
C PHE A 50 14.26 -0.61 14.53
N GLN A 51 13.22 -1.04 13.79
CA GLN A 51 13.35 -1.57 12.43
C GLN A 51 13.66 -0.45 11.44
N LEU A 52 13.08 0.75 11.61
CA LEU A 52 13.44 1.93 10.84
C LEU A 52 14.94 2.26 10.97
N LYS A 53 15.51 2.16 12.19
CA LYS A 53 16.95 2.29 12.39
C LYS A 53 17.73 1.27 11.56
N ARG A 54 17.32 -0.01 11.58
CA ARG A 54 17.97 -1.06 10.77
C ARG A 54 17.88 -0.78 9.27
N TRP A 55 16.77 -0.24 8.78
CA TRP A 55 16.61 0.13 7.37
C TRP A 55 17.48 1.33 6.99
N ARG A 56 17.54 2.34 7.86
CA ARG A 56 18.49 3.46 7.72
C ARG A 56 19.92 2.96 7.64
N ASP A 57 20.31 2.02 8.49
CA ASP A 57 21.66 1.44 8.49
C ASP A 57 21.94 0.59 7.23
N LYS A 58 20.89 0.14 6.53
CA LYS A 58 20.96 -0.44 5.17
C LYS A 58 20.93 0.59 4.04
N GLY A 59 20.99 1.88 4.37
CA GLY A 59 21.04 2.97 3.40
C GLY A 59 19.69 3.55 2.99
N VAL A 60 18.57 3.10 3.56
CA VAL A 60 17.25 3.74 3.28
C VAL A 60 17.29 5.21 3.71
N ARG A 61 16.82 6.09 2.82
CA ARG A 61 16.76 7.55 3.01
C ARG A 61 15.33 8.05 3.17
N THR A 62 14.40 7.44 2.45
CA THR A 62 12.98 7.83 2.43
C THR A 62 12.08 6.70 2.92
N VAL A 63 11.08 7.04 3.74
CA VAL A 63 10.00 6.17 4.21
C VAL A 63 8.67 6.70 3.67
N ILE A 64 7.87 5.84 3.06
CA ILE A 64 6.57 6.19 2.47
C ILE A 64 5.46 5.49 3.25
N ASN A 65 4.65 6.29 3.94
CA ASN A 65 3.49 5.81 4.67
C ASN A 65 2.26 5.82 3.78
N LEU A 66 1.77 4.62 3.45
CA LEU A 66 0.58 4.44 2.61
C LEU A 66 -0.73 4.44 3.41
N ARG A 67 -0.68 4.53 4.74
CA ARG A 67 -1.81 4.21 5.60
C ARG A 67 -2.78 5.36 5.87
N GLY A 68 -2.28 6.58 5.94
CA GLY A 68 -2.93 7.69 6.66
C GLY A 68 -2.90 7.45 8.17
N GLY A 69 -3.92 7.93 8.89
CA GLY A 69 -4.06 7.75 10.35
C GLY A 69 -3.12 8.66 11.14
N PHE A 70 -3.10 9.95 10.78
CA PHE A 70 -2.19 10.97 11.33
C PHE A 70 -2.38 11.23 12.83
N ASP A 71 -3.51 10.79 13.38
CA ASP A 71 -3.88 10.87 14.78
C ASP A 71 -3.66 9.55 15.55
N ALA A 72 -2.98 8.56 14.96
CA ALA A 72 -2.76 7.24 15.56
C ALA A 72 -1.37 7.04 16.16
N SER A 73 -1.26 6.11 17.11
CA SER A 73 -0.01 5.79 17.82
C SER A 73 1.11 5.33 16.90
N PHE A 74 0.79 4.52 15.88
CA PHE A 74 1.78 4.05 14.90
C PHE A 74 2.43 5.22 14.15
N TYR A 75 1.63 6.23 13.77
CA TYR A 75 2.12 7.38 13.01
C TYR A 75 2.93 8.31 13.90
N ALA A 76 2.48 8.55 15.14
CA ALA A 76 3.24 9.33 16.11
C ALA A 76 4.64 8.73 16.34
N LEU A 77 4.74 7.42 16.54
CA LEU A 77 5.99 6.70 16.74
C LEU A 77 6.87 6.69 15.49
N GLU A 78 6.28 6.52 14.31
CA GLU A 78 7.00 6.54 13.03
C GLU A 78 7.58 7.91 12.72
N ARG A 79 6.79 8.98 12.88
CA ARG A 79 7.24 10.36 12.68
C ARG A 79 8.39 10.71 13.63
N ASP A 80 8.26 10.38 14.92
CA ASP A 80 9.34 10.55 15.91
C ASP A 80 10.61 9.77 15.52
N ALA A 81 10.46 8.52 15.10
CA ALA A 81 11.59 7.69 14.71
C ALA A 81 12.29 8.22 13.45
N CYS A 82 11.53 8.57 12.41
CA CYS A 82 12.07 9.12 11.18
C CYS A 82 12.82 10.43 11.45
N ALA A 83 12.24 11.34 12.24
CA ALA A 83 12.88 12.59 12.63
C ALA A 83 14.20 12.36 13.38
N ARG A 84 14.22 11.47 14.37
CA ARG A 84 15.44 11.14 15.13
C ARG A 84 16.52 10.44 14.29
N LEU A 85 16.13 9.72 13.24
CA LEU A 85 17.05 8.97 12.38
C LEU A 85 17.49 9.74 11.14
N GLY A 86 16.93 10.94 10.89
CA GLY A 86 17.17 11.70 9.68
C GLY A 86 16.57 11.07 8.42
N LEU A 87 15.50 10.26 8.57
CA LEU A 87 14.77 9.68 7.45
C LEU A 87 13.70 10.65 6.97
N LYS A 88 13.62 10.85 5.65
CA LYS A 88 12.52 11.61 5.04
C LYS A 88 11.24 10.77 5.12
N LEU A 89 10.21 11.28 5.79
CA LEU A 89 8.89 10.64 5.83
C LEU A 89 7.97 11.31 4.81
N ILE A 90 7.41 10.53 3.89
CA ILE A 90 6.43 10.96 2.89
C ILE A 90 5.12 10.25 3.16
N ASP A 91 4.05 11.01 3.31
CA ASP A 91 2.71 10.49 3.49
C ASP A 91 1.98 10.46 2.15
N PHE A 92 1.64 9.26 1.66
CA PHE A 92 0.91 9.06 0.41
C PHE A 92 -0.25 8.09 0.63
N THR A 93 -1.39 8.63 1.09
CA THR A 93 -2.51 7.79 1.53
C THR A 93 -3.25 7.16 0.36
N VAL A 94 -3.31 5.83 0.35
CA VAL A 94 -4.07 5.05 -0.64
C VAL A 94 -5.10 4.15 0.04
N ARG A 95 -6.19 3.88 -0.68
CA ARG A 95 -7.24 2.94 -0.25
C ARG A 95 -6.92 1.55 -0.81
N SER A 96 -7.22 0.49 -0.05
CA SER A 96 -7.06 -0.90 -0.53
C SER A 96 -8.34 -1.56 -1.01
N ARG A 97 -9.50 -0.91 -0.82
CA ARG A 97 -10.84 -1.47 -1.09
C ARG A 97 -11.63 -0.61 -2.08
N ALA A 98 -10.92 0.16 -2.89
CA ALA A 98 -11.46 0.95 -3.99
C ALA A 98 -10.37 1.03 -5.07
N ALA A 99 -10.78 1.22 -6.31
CA ALA A 99 -9.87 1.59 -7.39
C ALA A 99 -9.17 2.92 -7.03
N PRO A 100 -7.88 3.08 -7.38
CA PRO A 100 -7.20 4.36 -7.19
C PRO A 100 -7.78 5.43 -8.12
N SER A 101 -7.89 6.67 -7.66
CA SER A 101 -8.28 7.77 -8.56
C SER A 101 -7.18 8.07 -9.58
N ARG A 102 -7.51 8.80 -10.65
CA ARG A 102 -6.53 9.27 -11.64
C ARG A 102 -5.41 10.07 -10.96
N GLU A 103 -5.78 10.95 -10.04
CA GLU A 103 -4.88 11.79 -9.27
C GLU A 103 -3.95 10.95 -8.38
N GLN A 104 -4.45 9.85 -7.80
CA GLN A 104 -3.60 8.94 -7.03
C GLN A 104 -2.60 8.19 -7.90
N ILE A 105 -2.98 7.78 -9.11
CA ILE A 105 -2.05 7.10 -10.04
C ILE A 105 -0.96 8.08 -10.50
N LEU A 106 -1.36 9.29 -10.92
CA LEU A 106 -0.44 10.35 -11.35
C LEU A 106 0.47 10.79 -10.21
N GLY A 107 -0.10 11.02 -9.02
CA GLY A 107 0.66 11.38 -7.83
C GLY A 107 1.66 10.31 -7.42
N ALA A 108 1.32 9.01 -7.58
CA ALA A 108 2.26 7.92 -7.34
C ALA A 108 3.44 7.96 -8.31
N ARG A 109 3.17 8.13 -9.61
CA ARG A 109 4.20 8.27 -10.66
C ARG A 109 5.17 9.40 -10.30
N ASP A 110 4.63 10.58 -10.02
CA ASP A 110 5.41 11.79 -9.77
C ASP A 110 6.19 11.70 -8.46
N MET A 111 5.56 11.19 -7.40
CA MET A 111 6.22 10.92 -6.12
C MET A 111 7.44 10.00 -6.33
N PHE A 112 7.26 8.85 -7.01
CA PHE A 112 8.34 7.90 -7.23
C PHE A 112 9.51 8.50 -8.02
N ALA A 113 9.23 9.34 -9.02
CA ALA A 113 10.29 10.00 -9.80
C ALA A 113 11.15 10.97 -8.97
N GLN A 114 10.65 11.45 -7.84
CA GLN A 114 11.28 12.49 -7.01
C GLN A 114 11.86 11.97 -5.69
N LEU A 115 11.78 10.66 -5.41
CA LEU A 115 12.26 10.10 -4.15
C LEU A 115 13.78 10.13 -4.02
N GLU A 116 14.23 10.29 -2.78
CA GLU A 116 15.61 9.97 -2.42
C GLU A 116 15.71 8.47 -2.12
N TYR A 117 16.38 7.75 -3.01
CA TYR A 117 16.59 6.30 -2.91
C TYR A 117 17.91 5.95 -2.18
N PRO A 118 18.03 4.75 -1.59
CA PRO A 118 17.00 3.72 -1.43
C PRO A 118 15.81 4.18 -0.56
N ALA A 119 14.62 3.72 -0.91
CA ALA A 119 13.38 4.09 -0.24
C ALA A 119 12.68 2.84 0.32
N LEU A 120 11.84 3.04 1.32
CA LEU A 120 10.99 2.03 1.93
C LEU A 120 9.55 2.50 1.87
N MET A 121 8.63 1.68 1.38
CA MET A 121 7.20 1.93 1.46
C MET A 121 6.50 0.89 2.31
N HIS A 122 5.48 1.31 3.05
CA HIS A 122 4.73 0.38 3.89
C HIS A 122 3.25 0.70 3.98
N CYS A 123 2.48 -0.32 4.34
CA CYS A 123 1.15 -0.15 4.90
C CYS A 123 1.05 -0.88 6.25
N LYS A 124 -0.15 -1.29 6.70
CA LYS A 124 -0.27 -2.05 7.96
C LYS A 124 0.45 -3.40 7.87
N SER A 125 -0.02 -4.25 6.97
CA SER A 125 0.50 -5.62 6.79
C SER A 125 1.46 -5.77 5.61
N GLY A 126 1.71 -4.69 4.85
CA GLY A 126 2.53 -4.74 3.65
C GLY A 126 1.88 -5.54 2.51
N ALA A 127 0.58 -5.79 2.59
CA ALA A 127 -0.21 -6.54 1.62
C ALA A 127 -0.79 -5.57 0.57
N ASP A 128 -2.05 -5.18 0.71
CA ASP A 128 -2.84 -4.61 -0.39
C ASP A 128 -2.34 -3.24 -0.91
N ARG A 129 -2.25 -2.23 -0.03
CA ARG A 129 -1.79 -0.88 -0.43
C ARG A 129 -0.36 -0.89 -0.93
N ALA A 130 0.49 -1.69 -0.28
CA ALA A 130 1.87 -1.84 -0.70
C ALA A 130 1.95 -2.59 -2.04
N SER A 131 1.09 -3.58 -2.29
CA SER A 131 0.98 -4.28 -3.57
C SER A 131 0.51 -3.36 -4.69
N LEU A 132 -0.54 -2.55 -4.48
CA LEU A 132 -0.98 -1.55 -5.47
C LEU A 132 0.18 -0.63 -5.87
N MET A 133 0.84 -0.03 -4.87
CA MET A 133 1.96 0.88 -5.12
C MET A 133 3.19 0.16 -5.69
N SER A 134 3.33 -1.14 -5.44
CA SER A 134 4.36 -2.00 -6.04
C SER A 134 4.13 -2.21 -7.53
N VAL A 135 2.89 -2.44 -7.96
CA VAL A 135 2.53 -2.50 -9.39
C VAL A 135 2.89 -1.18 -10.07
N LEU A 136 2.44 -0.06 -9.49
CA LEU A 136 2.70 1.27 -10.05
C LEU A 136 4.20 1.62 -10.09
N TYR A 137 4.95 1.29 -9.04
CA TYR A 137 6.40 1.48 -9.03
C TYR A 137 7.10 0.64 -10.10
N ALA A 138 6.76 -0.66 -10.19
CA ALA A 138 7.35 -1.54 -11.19
C ALA A 138 7.07 -1.04 -12.61
N HIS A 139 5.85 -0.56 -12.86
CA HIS A 139 5.50 0.02 -14.15
C HIS A 139 6.23 1.33 -14.44
N PHE A 140 6.11 2.33 -13.56
CA PHE A 140 6.60 3.68 -13.84
C PHE A 140 8.11 3.86 -13.68
N GLN A 141 8.75 3.13 -12.75
CA GLN A 141 10.17 3.29 -12.45
C GLN A 141 11.04 2.16 -13.00
N LEU A 142 10.51 0.94 -13.08
CA LEU A 142 11.27 -0.20 -13.63
C LEU A 142 10.90 -0.50 -15.09
N GLY A 143 9.90 0.18 -15.65
CA GLY A 143 9.47 0.01 -17.04
C GLY A 143 8.77 -1.32 -17.33
N TRP A 144 8.30 -2.02 -16.30
CA TRP A 144 7.62 -3.30 -16.50
C TRP A 144 6.26 -3.09 -17.17
N PRO A 145 5.85 -3.93 -18.12
CA PRO A 145 4.48 -3.91 -18.61
C PRO A 145 3.52 -4.27 -17.46
N ILE A 146 2.28 -3.74 -17.50
CA ILE A 146 1.29 -4.01 -16.44
C ILE A 146 1.04 -5.51 -16.30
N SER A 147 1.03 -6.25 -17.41
CA SER A 147 0.87 -7.71 -17.44
C SER A 147 1.91 -8.46 -16.60
N GLN A 148 3.09 -7.89 -16.39
CA GLN A 148 4.11 -8.42 -15.46
C GLN A 148 3.99 -7.77 -14.08
N ALA A 149 3.78 -6.46 -14.01
CA ALA A 149 3.75 -5.71 -12.75
C ALA A 149 2.64 -6.20 -11.80
N VAL A 150 1.51 -6.71 -12.34
CA VAL A 150 0.40 -7.26 -11.56
C VAL A 150 0.78 -8.45 -10.67
N GLU A 151 1.90 -9.13 -10.92
CA GLU A 151 2.40 -10.20 -10.03
C GLU A 151 2.70 -9.69 -8.59
N GLN A 152 2.83 -8.38 -8.41
CA GLN A 152 2.93 -7.73 -7.10
C GLN A 152 1.62 -7.82 -6.29
N LEU A 153 0.48 -8.13 -6.92
CA LEU A 153 -0.80 -8.48 -6.30
C LEU A 153 -0.92 -10.00 -6.19
N SER A 154 -0.20 -10.59 -5.24
CA SER A 154 -0.20 -12.05 -5.06
C SER A 154 -0.13 -12.48 -3.60
N PHE A 155 -0.48 -13.75 -3.37
CA PHE A 155 -0.44 -14.37 -2.05
C PHE A 155 0.97 -14.37 -1.43
N ARG A 156 2.02 -14.35 -2.26
CA ARG A 156 3.42 -14.14 -1.82
C ARG A 156 3.55 -12.91 -0.92
N TYR A 157 2.75 -11.89 -1.18
CA TYR A 157 2.75 -10.63 -0.44
C TYR A 157 1.56 -10.50 0.51
N LEU A 158 0.86 -11.61 0.80
CA LEU A 158 -0.35 -11.68 1.62
C LEU A 158 -1.57 -10.96 1.01
N HIS A 159 -1.55 -10.70 -0.29
CA HIS A 159 -2.70 -10.14 -1.00
C HIS A 159 -3.65 -11.26 -1.43
N MET A 160 -4.97 -11.01 -1.30
CA MET A 160 -6.01 -11.98 -1.65
C MET A 160 -7.07 -11.33 -2.56
N LYS A 161 -7.08 -11.72 -3.83
CA LYS A 161 -8.05 -11.28 -4.86
C LYS A 161 -9.50 -11.59 -4.51
N THR A 162 -9.77 -12.65 -3.73
CA THR A 162 -11.14 -13.05 -3.36
C THR A 162 -11.76 -12.18 -2.25
N SER A 163 -10.97 -11.28 -1.65
CA SER A 163 -11.45 -10.34 -0.64
C SER A 163 -11.92 -9.02 -1.28
N LYS A 164 -12.40 -8.07 -0.46
CA LYS A 164 -12.74 -6.71 -0.92
C LYS A 164 -11.58 -5.96 -1.56
N THR A 165 -10.35 -6.44 -1.40
CA THR A 165 -9.16 -5.85 -2.02
C THR A 165 -8.96 -6.32 -3.46
N GLY A 166 -9.75 -7.29 -3.92
CA GLY A 166 -9.75 -7.77 -5.31
C GLY A 166 -10.16 -6.71 -6.34
N VAL A 167 -10.71 -5.59 -5.90
CA VAL A 167 -10.93 -4.41 -6.75
C VAL A 167 -9.62 -3.92 -7.37
N LEU A 168 -8.49 -4.11 -6.69
CA LEU A 168 -7.18 -3.74 -7.21
C LEU A 168 -6.80 -4.63 -8.40
N ASP A 169 -7.01 -5.95 -8.29
CA ASP A 169 -6.85 -6.87 -9.43
C ASP A 169 -7.81 -6.53 -10.56
N HIS A 170 -9.05 -6.15 -10.24
CA HIS A 170 -10.06 -5.82 -11.22
C HIS A 170 -9.64 -4.64 -12.10
N VAL A 171 -9.10 -3.56 -11.52
CA VAL A 171 -8.61 -2.40 -12.27
C VAL A 171 -7.57 -2.81 -13.33
N PHE A 172 -6.55 -3.57 -12.93
CA PHE A 172 -5.52 -3.97 -13.88
C PHE A 172 -6.03 -5.03 -14.86
N ALA A 173 -6.91 -5.93 -14.45
CA ALA A 173 -7.54 -6.88 -15.36
C ALA A 173 -8.35 -6.17 -16.46
N THR A 174 -9.14 -5.16 -16.10
CA THR A 174 -9.90 -4.35 -17.07
C THR A 174 -8.97 -3.65 -18.06
N TYR A 175 -7.89 -3.04 -17.59
CA TYR A 175 -6.88 -2.45 -18.48
C TYR A 175 -6.31 -3.48 -19.46
N LEU A 176 -5.89 -4.64 -18.95
CA LEU A 176 -5.26 -5.70 -19.75
C LEU A 176 -6.22 -6.32 -20.76
N SER A 177 -7.52 -6.37 -20.47
CA SER A 177 -8.52 -6.91 -21.40
C SER A 177 -9.03 -5.88 -22.40
N GLU A 178 -9.17 -4.61 -22.00
CA GLU A 178 -9.91 -3.63 -22.79
C GLU A 178 -9.03 -2.56 -23.45
N ALA A 179 -7.87 -2.23 -22.88
CA ALA A 179 -7.05 -1.12 -23.36
C ALA A 179 -5.73 -1.59 -23.97
N GLU A 180 -5.00 -2.47 -23.29
CA GLU A 180 -3.70 -2.99 -23.76
C GLU A 180 -3.78 -3.64 -25.16
N PRO A 181 -4.80 -4.47 -25.50
CA PRO A 181 -4.92 -5.09 -26.82
C PRO A 181 -5.18 -4.09 -27.96
N ARG A 182 -5.66 -2.89 -27.62
CA ARG A 182 -5.86 -1.78 -28.58
C ARG A 182 -4.61 -0.91 -28.72
N GLY A 183 -3.51 -1.25 -28.04
CA GLY A 183 -2.27 -0.47 -28.04
C GLY A 183 -2.33 0.81 -27.21
N ILE A 184 -3.34 0.95 -26.33
CA ILE A 184 -3.47 2.11 -25.44
C ILE A 184 -2.60 1.86 -24.21
N SER A 185 -1.71 2.81 -23.87
CA SER A 185 -0.87 2.69 -22.68
C SER A 185 -1.71 2.77 -21.40
N PHE A 186 -1.18 2.26 -20.28
CA PHE A 186 -1.87 2.34 -18.99
C PHE A 186 -2.19 3.77 -18.60
N LEU A 187 -1.26 4.70 -18.83
CA LEU A 187 -1.46 6.10 -18.52
C LEU A 187 -2.53 6.73 -19.43
N ASP A 188 -2.50 6.45 -20.74
CA ASP A 188 -3.51 6.98 -21.66
C ASP A 188 -4.91 6.45 -21.35
N TRP A 189 -5.02 5.17 -20.96
CA TRP A 189 -6.29 4.60 -20.50
C TRP A 189 -6.79 5.30 -19.25
N VAL A 190 -5.94 5.48 -18.24
CA VAL A 190 -6.26 6.21 -17.00
C VAL A 190 -6.70 7.65 -17.30
N MET A 191 -6.08 8.31 -18.28
CA MET A 191 -6.44 9.67 -18.67
C MET A 191 -7.68 9.77 -19.55
N SER A 192 -8.11 8.68 -20.16
CA SER A 192 -9.29 8.64 -21.04
C SER A 192 -10.60 8.55 -20.25
N ASP A 193 -11.71 8.87 -20.91
CA ASP A 193 -13.07 8.71 -20.36
C ASP A 193 -13.44 7.26 -20.03
N ALA A 194 -12.69 6.27 -20.55
CA ALA A 194 -12.90 4.87 -20.24
C ALA A 194 -12.49 4.49 -18.80
N TYR A 195 -11.73 5.34 -18.11
CA TYR A 195 -11.34 5.09 -16.73
C TYR A 195 -12.26 5.81 -15.74
N ASP A 196 -13.17 5.08 -15.12
CA ASP A 196 -13.97 5.57 -13.98
C ASP A 196 -13.68 4.69 -12.75
N ALA A 197 -12.91 5.23 -11.80
CA ALA A 197 -12.52 4.54 -10.57
C ALA A 197 -13.74 4.16 -9.69
N ASP A 198 -14.78 5.00 -9.67
CA ASP A 198 -15.98 4.71 -8.90
C ASP A 198 -16.84 3.65 -9.61
N ALA A 199 -16.93 3.68 -10.94
CA ALA A 199 -17.59 2.62 -11.70
C ALA A 199 -16.91 1.27 -11.50
N LEU A 200 -15.58 1.18 -11.70
CA LEU A 200 -14.81 -0.05 -11.46
C LEU A 200 -14.99 -0.59 -10.04
N THR A 201 -15.04 0.31 -9.05
CA THR A 201 -15.28 -0.08 -7.65
C THR A 201 -16.70 -0.62 -7.44
N ARG A 202 -17.72 0.03 -8.04
CA ARG A 202 -19.12 -0.41 -7.94
C ARG A 202 -19.33 -1.77 -8.63
N GLU A 203 -18.80 -1.93 -9.84
CA GLU A 203 -18.89 -3.16 -10.64
C GLU A 203 -18.28 -4.35 -9.92
N PHE A 204 -17.05 -4.20 -9.40
CA PHE A 204 -16.41 -5.24 -8.61
C PHE A 204 -17.23 -5.67 -7.40
N HIS A 205 -17.73 -4.69 -6.62
CA HIS A 205 -18.52 -5.00 -5.43
C HIS A 205 -19.84 -5.68 -5.78
N ALA A 206 -20.55 -5.23 -6.82
CA ALA A 206 -21.79 -5.86 -7.26
C ALA A 206 -21.58 -7.34 -7.63
N GLY A 207 -20.55 -7.64 -8.43
CA GLY A 207 -20.20 -9.02 -8.79
C GLY A 207 -19.78 -9.86 -7.59
N TRP A 208 -19.01 -9.30 -6.66
CA TRP A 208 -18.59 -9.99 -5.44
C TRP A 208 -19.77 -10.35 -4.52
N TRP A 209 -20.73 -9.44 -4.33
CA TRP A 209 -21.94 -9.72 -3.56
C TRP A 209 -22.82 -10.78 -4.23
N GLY A 210 -22.94 -10.75 -5.56
CA GLY A 210 -23.64 -11.78 -6.32
C GLY A 210 -23.05 -13.17 -6.10
N ASN A 211 -21.72 -13.31 -6.19
CA ASN A 211 -21.03 -14.56 -5.97
C ASN A 211 -21.15 -15.07 -4.52
N LEU A 212 -21.05 -14.20 -3.52
CA LEU A 212 -21.24 -14.59 -2.12
C LEU A 212 -22.67 -15.08 -1.82
N LEU A 213 -23.67 -14.45 -2.43
CA LEU A 213 -25.06 -14.89 -2.31
C LEU A 213 -25.24 -16.27 -2.94
N ALA A 214 -24.71 -16.48 -4.14
CA ALA A 214 -24.74 -17.78 -4.82
C ALA A 214 -24.04 -18.87 -4.00
N ASP A 215 -22.82 -18.63 -3.50
CA ASP A 215 -22.06 -19.58 -2.68
C ASP A 215 -22.78 -19.94 -1.36
N LYS A 216 -23.51 -18.98 -0.77
CA LYS A 216 -24.29 -19.21 0.46
C LYS A 216 -25.55 -20.04 0.19
N ILE A 217 -26.15 -19.91 -0.98
CA ILE A 217 -27.31 -20.70 -1.41
C ILE A 217 -26.85 -22.13 -1.74
N LEU A 218 -25.79 -22.28 -2.54
CA LEU A 218 -25.22 -23.58 -2.92
C LEU A 218 -24.66 -24.40 -1.75
N ARG A 219 -24.22 -23.76 -0.66
CA ARG A 219 -23.79 -24.44 0.59
C ARG A 219 -24.95 -24.84 1.50
N ARG A 220 -26.18 -24.45 1.18
CA ARG A 220 -27.40 -24.80 1.94
C ARG A 220 -28.19 -25.93 1.28
N GLU A 221 -27.75 -26.39 0.11
CA GLU A 221 -28.15 -27.65 -0.53
C GLU A 221 -27.08 -28.72 -0.25
#